data_AF-A0A8H4X1J6-F1
#
_entry.id   AF-A0A8H4X1J6-F1
#
_cell.length_a   1.000
_cell.length_b   1.000
_cell.length_c   1.000
_cell.angle_alpha   90.00
_cell.angle_beta   90.00
_cell.angle_gamma   90.00
#
_symmetry.space_group_name_H-M   'P 1'
#
loop_
_entity.id
_entity.type
_entity.pdbx_description
1 polymer ?
#
loop_
_entity_poly.entity_id
_entity_poly.type
_entity_poly.pdbx_seq_one_letter_code
_entity_poly.pdbx_strand_id
1 'polypeptide(L)'
;MTTNTAEELILQHSTNPINNPGYETKTDKAWARSYKPIKTVTSHTMISNGLTYANFEEAFLPLQADDDLRFRQRAFPPNNRHWRLETEADCENWFHTEVVNVVLSAWHAYPAVTQTSHTKPISEENIAENVDCVFSVQAGNARRTVAIGEMKRNLLEEDWQDGTIVSASQKKLSQELRG
;
A
#
# COMPACT_ATOMS: atom_id res chain seq x y z
N MET A 1 12.74 7.46 -28.41
CA MET A 1 11.90 7.06 -27.26
C MET A 1 11.97 8.20 -26.27
N THR A 2 10.84 8.83 -25.94
CA THR A 2 10.77 9.78 -24.83
C THR A 2 11.13 9.03 -23.55
N THR A 3 12.13 9.53 -22.83
CA THR A 3 12.54 8.97 -21.54
C THR A 3 11.77 9.69 -20.46
N ASN A 4 10.82 9.01 -19.83
CA ASN A 4 10.10 9.58 -18.70
C ASN A 4 10.97 9.50 -17.43
N THR A 5 10.78 10.45 -16.52
CA THR A 5 11.32 10.37 -15.16
C THR A 5 10.34 9.67 -14.21
N ALA A 6 10.84 9.23 -13.06
CA ALA A 6 9.98 8.65 -12.02
C ALA A 6 8.96 9.67 -11.51
N GLU A 7 9.36 10.93 -11.31
CA GLU A 7 8.47 12.02 -10.93
C GLU A 7 7.31 12.20 -11.92
N GLU A 8 7.62 12.28 -13.21
CA GLU A 8 6.60 12.45 -14.25
C GLU A 8 5.54 11.37 -14.20
N LEU A 9 5.92 10.11 -13.95
CA LEU A 9 4.98 8.99 -13.88
C LEU A 9 4.28 8.87 -12.52
N ILE A 10 4.94 9.20 -11.41
CA ILE A 10 4.34 9.19 -10.06
C ILE A 10 3.22 10.24 -9.95
N LEU A 11 3.40 11.40 -10.58
CA LEU A 11 2.40 12.47 -10.61
C LEU A 11 1.23 12.19 -11.55
N GLN A 12 1.24 11.07 -12.28
CA GLN A 12 0.16 10.65 -13.17
C GLN A 12 -0.71 9.58 -12.52
N HIS A 13 -2.00 9.64 -12.81
CA HIS A 13 -2.91 8.56 -12.47
C HIS A 13 -2.79 7.42 -13.49
N SER A 14 -2.90 6.16 -13.05
CA SER A 14 -3.02 5.02 -13.95
C SER A 14 -4.13 5.23 -14.98
N THR A 15 -3.81 5.01 -16.26
CA THR A 15 -4.75 5.17 -17.39
C THR A 15 -5.39 3.85 -17.82
N ASN A 16 -4.93 2.72 -17.27
CA ASN A 16 -5.49 1.41 -17.58
C ASN A 16 -6.91 1.26 -17.00
N PRO A 17 -7.90 0.80 -17.81
CA PRO A 17 -9.29 0.66 -17.36
C PRO A 17 -9.45 -0.43 -16.30
N ILE A 18 -10.29 -0.14 -15.31
CA ILE A 18 -10.61 -1.03 -14.18
C ILE A 18 -12.11 -1.32 -14.18
N ASN A 19 -12.46 -2.60 -14.13
CA ASN A 19 -13.79 -3.08 -13.76
C ASN A 19 -13.76 -3.52 -12.28
N ASN A 20 -14.53 -2.82 -11.43
CA ASN A 20 -14.70 -3.14 -10.02
C ASN A 20 -16.14 -3.63 -9.76
N PRO A 21 -16.39 -4.95 -9.69
CA PRO A 21 -17.72 -5.52 -9.43
C PRO A 21 -18.21 -5.37 -7.98
N GLY A 22 -17.41 -4.82 -7.07
CA GLY A 22 -17.83 -4.54 -5.70
C GLY A 22 -17.62 -5.67 -4.67
N TYR A 23 -17.08 -6.83 -5.06
CA TYR A 23 -16.92 -7.97 -4.14
C TYR A 23 -16.11 -7.69 -2.87
N GLU A 24 -16.58 -8.18 -1.74
CA GLU A 24 -15.93 -7.95 -0.45
C GLU A 24 -15.10 -9.14 0.00
N THR A 25 -14.08 -8.83 0.77
CA THR A 25 -13.22 -9.82 1.43
C THR A 25 -13.68 -10.03 2.85
N LYS A 26 -13.32 -11.14 3.49
CA LYS A 26 -13.76 -11.42 4.86
C LYS A 26 -12.66 -11.07 5.85
N THR A 27 -13.02 -10.31 6.89
CA THR A 27 -12.16 -10.07 8.06
C THR A 27 -12.73 -10.80 9.28
N ASP A 28 -12.19 -11.99 9.57
CA ASP A 28 -12.44 -12.74 10.81
C ASP A 28 -11.40 -13.85 11.02
N LYS A 29 -10.12 -13.51 10.85
CA LYS A 29 -9.04 -14.49 11.02
C LYS A 29 -8.93 -14.86 12.51
N ALA A 30 -8.94 -16.17 12.81
CA ALA A 30 -8.94 -16.67 14.18
C ALA A 30 -7.70 -16.20 14.98
N TRP A 31 -6.54 -16.15 14.33
CA TRP A 31 -5.30 -15.66 14.94
C TRP A 31 -5.36 -14.18 15.31
N ALA A 32 -6.08 -13.35 14.54
CA ALA A 32 -6.14 -11.91 14.78
C ALA A 32 -6.85 -11.57 16.11
N ARG A 33 -7.72 -12.46 16.60
CA ARG A 33 -8.53 -12.23 17.81
C ARG A 33 -7.70 -12.08 19.09
N SER A 34 -6.44 -12.54 19.12
CA SER A 34 -5.54 -12.33 20.26
C SER A 34 -4.98 -10.90 20.35
N TYR A 35 -5.00 -10.15 19.25
CA TYR A 35 -4.50 -8.78 19.23
C TYR A 35 -5.53 -7.83 19.83
N LYS A 36 -5.06 -6.80 20.56
CA LYS A 36 -5.94 -5.73 21.02
C LYS A 36 -6.38 -4.91 19.80
N PRO A 37 -7.66 -4.53 19.65
CA PRO A 37 -8.08 -3.66 18.55
C PRO A 37 -7.34 -2.32 18.58
N ILE A 38 -7.15 -1.71 17.41
CA ILE A 38 -6.74 -0.31 17.31
C ILE A 38 -7.90 0.53 17.84
N LYS A 39 -7.62 1.56 18.64
CA LYS A 39 -8.67 2.39 19.26
C LYS A 39 -8.95 3.65 18.47
N THR A 40 -7.90 4.24 17.92
CA THR A 40 -7.93 5.53 17.23
C THR A 40 -7.14 5.38 15.95
N VAL A 41 -7.70 5.91 14.87
CA VAL A 41 -7.10 5.94 13.53
C VAL A 41 -7.17 7.36 12.98
N THR A 42 -6.25 7.69 12.09
CA THR A 42 -6.33 8.91 11.30
C THR A 42 -6.64 8.50 9.87
N SER A 43 -7.76 8.96 9.33
CA SER A 43 -8.08 8.74 7.91
C SER A 43 -7.62 9.94 7.08
N HIS A 44 -6.75 9.68 6.11
CA HIS A 44 -6.33 10.67 5.10
C HIS A 44 -7.17 10.60 3.82
N THR A 45 -8.15 9.70 3.80
CA THR A 45 -9.16 9.59 2.75
C THR A 45 -10.52 9.92 3.35
N MET A 46 -11.28 10.77 2.67
CA MET A 46 -12.63 11.15 3.07
C MET A 46 -13.64 10.90 1.95
N ILE A 47 -14.84 10.47 2.32
CA ILE A 47 -15.97 10.33 1.43
C ILE A 47 -16.98 11.42 1.79
N SER A 48 -17.29 12.30 0.84
CA SER A 48 -18.25 13.38 1.01
C SER A 48 -19.08 13.55 -0.25
N ASN A 49 -20.42 13.52 -0.12
CA ASN A 49 -21.36 13.60 -1.24
C ASN A 49 -21.12 12.53 -2.32
N GLY A 50 -20.72 11.31 -1.91
CA GLY A 50 -20.40 10.22 -2.84
C GLY A 50 -19.10 10.38 -3.61
N LEU A 51 -18.31 11.41 -3.31
CA LEU A 51 -16.98 11.64 -3.88
C LEU A 51 -15.90 11.25 -2.86
N THR A 52 -14.87 10.57 -3.33
CA THR A 52 -13.69 10.22 -2.54
C THR A 52 -12.61 11.28 -2.75
N TYR A 53 -12.14 11.87 -1.65
CA TYR A 53 -11.01 12.78 -1.62
C TYR A 53 -9.91 12.14 -0.78
N ALA A 54 -8.65 12.33 -1.17
CA ALA A 54 -7.53 11.89 -0.36
C ALA A 54 -6.46 12.97 -0.33
N ASN A 55 -5.96 13.29 0.88
CA ASN A 55 -4.83 14.19 1.06
C ASN A 55 -3.84 13.55 2.03
N PHE A 56 -2.70 13.16 1.47
CA PHE A 56 -1.60 12.53 2.21
C PHE A 56 -0.42 13.48 2.48
N GLU A 57 -0.51 14.76 2.10
CA GLU A 57 0.58 15.73 2.31
C GLU A 57 0.91 15.89 3.81
N GLU A 58 -0.11 15.82 4.67
CA GLU A 58 0.07 15.87 6.12
C GLU A 58 0.42 14.51 6.75
N ALA A 59 0.28 13.41 5.99
CA ALA A 59 0.57 12.06 6.46
C ALA A 59 2.07 11.73 6.38
N PHE A 60 2.79 12.42 5.50
CA PHE A 60 4.18 12.14 5.18
C PHE A 60 5.09 13.30 5.57
N LEU A 61 6.39 12.99 5.68
CA LEU A 61 7.41 14.02 5.83
C LEU A 61 7.49 14.84 4.53
N PRO A 62 7.86 16.13 4.62
CA PRO A 62 8.09 16.94 3.44
C PRO A 62 9.22 16.34 2.60
N LEU A 63 9.19 16.63 1.30
CA LEU A 63 10.25 16.26 0.38
C LEU A 63 11.60 16.78 0.87
N GLN A 64 12.59 15.89 0.86
CA GLN A 64 13.97 16.13 1.21
C GLN A 64 14.81 16.29 -0.05
N ALA A 65 16.00 16.88 0.11
CA ALA A 65 16.87 17.18 -1.03
C ALA A 65 17.35 15.93 -1.79
N ASP A 66 17.34 14.75 -1.17
CA ASP A 66 17.70 13.49 -1.82
C ASP A 66 16.54 12.86 -2.61
N ASP A 67 15.29 13.32 -2.43
CA ASP A 67 14.16 12.91 -3.27
C ASP A 67 14.37 13.31 -4.73
N ASP A 68 15.05 14.44 -4.99
CA ASP A 68 15.45 14.87 -6.34
C ASP A 68 16.24 13.79 -7.10
N LEU A 69 17.08 13.02 -6.39
CA LEU A 69 17.87 11.95 -7.00
C LEU A 69 16.99 10.76 -7.42
N ARG A 70 15.95 10.49 -6.64
CA ARG A 70 14.95 9.44 -6.90
C ARG A 70 14.01 9.85 -8.03
N PHE A 71 13.53 11.08 -8.00
CA PHE A 71 12.63 11.66 -9.00
C PHE A 71 13.24 11.72 -10.39
N ARG A 72 14.54 11.96 -10.51
CA ARG A 72 15.26 11.95 -11.79
C ARG A 72 15.59 10.55 -12.32
N GLN A 73 15.24 9.47 -11.58
CA GLN A 73 15.42 8.12 -12.10
C GLN A 73 14.63 7.94 -13.39
N ARG A 74 15.20 7.17 -14.32
CA ARG A 74 14.48 6.80 -15.54
C ARG A 74 13.36 5.83 -15.19
N ALA A 75 12.17 6.10 -15.70
CA ALA A 75 11.00 5.27 -15.49
C ALA A 75 10.31 4.93 -16.81
N PHE A 76 9.46 3.89 -16.76
CA PHE A 76 8.65 3.45 -17.88
C PHE A 76 7.23 3.23 -17.41
N PRO A 77 6.22 3.63 -18.20
CA PRO A 77 4.83 3.40 -17.84
C PRO A 77 4.51 1.91 -17.88
N PRO A 78 3.53 1.45 -17.09
CA PRO A 78 2.96 0.12 -17.25
C PRO A 78 2.42 -0.10 -18.68
N ASN A 79 2.47 -1.34 -19.15
CA ASN A 79 1.87 -1.70 -20.43
C ASN A 79 0.34 -1.56 -20.37
N ASN A 80 -0.30 -1.29 -21.52
CA ASN A 80 -1.76 -1.21 -21.60
C ASN A 80 -2.41 -2.56 -21.22
N ARG A 81 -3.35 -2.54 -20.28
CA ARG A 81 -4.07 -3.71 -19.74
C ARG A 81 -5.49 -3.35 -19.33
N HIS A 82 -6.36 -4.36 -19.32
CA HIS A 82 -7.68 -4.27 -18.71
C HIS A 82 -7.68 -5.04 -17.39
N TRP A 83 -8.16 -4.41 -16.33
CA TRP A 83 -8.25 -5.02 -15.01
C TRP A 83 -9.69 -5.35 -14.68
N ARG A 84 -9.91 -6.54 -14.11
CA ARG A 84 -11.17 -6.90 -13.46
C ARG A 84 -10.82 -7.40 -12.07
N LEU A 85 -11.26 -6.65 -11.07
CA LEU A 85 -10.85 -6.89 -9.69
C LEU A 85 -11.89 -7.81 -9.03
N GLU A 86 -11.73 -9.13 -9.04
CA GLU A 86 -12.72 -10.02 -8.38
C GLU A 86 -12.28 -10.46 -6.99
N THR A 87 -10.97 -10.55 -6.77
CA THR A 87 -10.33 -11.08 -5.58
C THR A 87 -9.34 -10.08 -4.96
N GLU A 88 -8.83 -10.36 -3.76
CA GLU A 88 -7.71 -9.60 -3.16
C GLU A 88 -6.47 -9.64 -4.06
N ALA A 89 -6.17 -10.83 -4.62
CA ALA A 89 -5.03 -11.02 -5.50
C ALA A 89 -5.10 -10.15 -6.76
N ASP A 90 -6.30 -9.93 -7.32
CA ASP A 90 -6.46 -9.03 -8.46
C ASP A 90 -6.15 -7.57 -8.09
N CYS A 91 -6.62 -7.13 -6.91
CA CYS A 91 -6.33 -5.81 -6.37
C CYS A 91 -4.85 -5.62 -6.08
N GLU A 92 -4.22 -6.61 -5.46
CA GLU A 92 -2.79 -6.65 -5.20
C GLU A 92 -1.99 -6.54 -6.51
N ASN A 93 -2.31 -7.38 -7.50
CA ASN A 93 -1.59 -7.39 -8.76
C ASN A 93 -1.76 -6.07 -9.54
N TRP A 94 -2.96 -5.49 -9.50
CA TRP A 94 -3.21 -4.15 -10.04
C TRP A 94 -2.35 -3.11 -9.33
N PHE A 95 -2.39 -3.07 -8.00
CA PHE A 95 -1.64 -2.09 -7.20
C PHE A 95 -0.13 -2.21 -7.44
N HIS A 96 0.39 -3.44 -7.47
CA HIS A 96 1.79 -3.67 -7.77
C HIS A 96 2.16 -3.24 -9.20
N THR A 97 1.32 -3.54 -10.18
CA THR A 97 1.60 -3.23 -11.59
C THR A 97 1.52 -1.73 -11.88
N GLU A 98 0.45 -1.08 -11.42
CA GLU A 98 0.09 0.27 -11.84
C GLU A 98 0.63 1.35 -10.90
N VAL A 99 0.91 1.01 -9.63
CA VAL A 99 1.38 1.97 -8.62
C VAL A 99 2.79 1.64 -8.17
N VAL A 100 3.02 0.46 -7.59
CA VAL A 100 4.31 0.14 -6.96
C VAL A 100 5.44 0.07 -7.98
N ASN A 101 5.25 -0.53 -9.15
CA ASN A 101 6.29 -0.57 -10.19
C ASN A 101 6.73 0.83 -10.63
N VAL A 102 5.79 1.77 -10.71
CA VAL A 102 6.08 3.16 -11.05
C VAL A 102 6.87 3.81 -9.92
N VAL A 103 6.43 3.66 -8.67
CA VAL A 103 7.12 4.22 -7.50
C VAL A 103 8.52 3.62 -7.32
N LEU A 104 8.68 2.30 -7.44
CA LEU A 104 9.95 1.60 -7.26
C LEU A 104 11.00 2.02 -8.29
N SER A 105 10.60 2.55 -9.45
CA SER A 105 11.56 3.13 -10.39
C SER A 105 12.37 4.27 -9.76
N ALA A 106 11.76 5.08 -8.88
CA ALA A 106 12.42 6.14 -8.13
C ALA A 106 13.45 5.58 -7.12
N TRP A 107 13.15 4.40 -6.57
CA TRP A 107 13.96 3.71 -5.57
C TRP A 107 14.88 2.64 -6.18
N HIS A 108 15.20 2.75 -7.46
CA HIS A 108 16.10 1.80 -8.12
C HIS A 108 17.54 1.92 -7.61
N ALA A 109 17.99 3.13 -7.26
CA ALA A 109 19.40 3.40 -6.91
C ALA A 109 19.62 4.11 -5.55
N TYR A 110 18.67 4.91 -5.06
CA TYR A 110 18.92 5.87 -3.98
C TYR A 110 17.96 5.78 -2.78
N PRO A 111 18.13 4.80 -1.88
CA PRO A 111 18.81 3.52 -2.06
C PRO A 111 17.97 2.56 -2.92
N ALA A 112 18.60 1.47 -3.38
CA ALA A 112 17.88 0.38 -4.03
C ALA A 112 16.90 -0.30 -3.05
N VAL A 113 15.61 -0.26 -3.36
CA VAL A 113 14.56 -0.95 -2.60
C VAL A 113 14.27 -2.31 -3.23
N THR A 114 14.25 -3.34 -2.40
CA THR A 114 13.82 -4.69 -2.77
C THR A 114 12.40 -4.93 -2.28
N GLN A 115 11.51 -5.34 -3.18
CA GLN A 115 10.21 -5.89 -2.86
C GLN A 115 10.30 -7.42 -2.74
N THR A 116 9.64 -8.00 -1.75
CA THR A 116 9.43 -9.45 -1.62
C THR A 116 7.97 -9.72 -1.27
N SER A 117 7.30 -10.55 -2.05
CA SER A 117 5.88 -10.89 -1.85
C SER A 117 5.70 -12.19 -1.06
N HIS A 118 4.61 -12.27 -0.30
CA HIS A 118 4.18 -13.45 0.48
C HIS A 118 5.31 -14.07 1.31
N THR A 119 6.07 -13.22 2.00
CA THR A 119 7.19 -13.64 2.85
C THR A 119 6.87 -13.34 4.31
N LYS A 120 7.58 -14.03 5.20
CA LYS A 120 7.69 -13.58 6.59
C LYS A 120 8.38 -12.22 6.65
N PRO A 121 7.95 -11.32 7.55
CA PRO A 121 8.64 -10.07 7.79
C PRO A 121 10.11 -10.28 8.14
N ILE A 122 10.96 -9.33 7.77
CA ILE A 122 12.37 -9.33 8.18
C ILE A 122 12.41 -8.89 9.64
N SER A 123 12.40 -9.85 10.55
CA SER A 123 12.41 -9.64 12.00
C SER A 123 13.45 -10.53 12.66
N GLU A 124 13.99 -10.08 13.79
CA GLU A 124 14.79 -10.92 14.69
C GLU A 124 13.89 -11.91 15.47
N GLU A 125 12.60 -11.59 15.58
CA GLU A 125 11.57 -12.45 16.16
C GLU A 125 10.92 -13.34 15.10
N ASN A 126 10.61 -14.60 15.45
CA ASN A 126 9.93 -15.51 14.54
C ASN A 126 8.43 -15.20 14.48
N ILE A 127 8.04 -14.44 13.47
CA ILE A 127 6.62 -14.20 13.12
C ILE A 127 6.15 -15.37 12.24
N ALA A 128 5.02 -15.97 12.59
CA ALA A 128 4.50 -17.15 11.88
C ALA A 128 3.76 -16.75 10.60
N GLU A 129 3.19 -15.56 10.62
CA GLU A 129 2.34 -14.95 9.62
C GLU A 129 3.20 -14.43 8.45
N ASN A 130 2.71 -14.68 7.24
CA ASN A 130 3.23 -14.05 6.04
C ASN A 130 2.49 -12.74 5.81
N VAL A 131 3.21 -11.78 5.25
CA VAL A 131 2.64 -10.52 4.79
C VAL A 131 2.59 -10.51 3.26
N ASP A 132 1.64 -9.75 2.70
CA ASP A 132 1.43 -9.73 1.24
C ASP A 132 2.68 -9.18 0.53
N CYS A 133 3.26 -8.09 1.03
CA CYS A 133 4.54 -7.60 0.53
C CYS A 133 5.42 -6.90 1.58
N VAL A 134 6.74 -7.02 1.40
CA VAL A 134 7.77 -6.33 2.20
C VAL A 134 8.66 -5.54 1.27
N PHE A 135 8.89 -4.27 1.61
CA PHE A 135 9.87 -3.40 0.99
C PHE A 135 11.05 -3.22 1.94
N SER A 136 12.27 -3.42 1.43
CA SER A 136 13.47 -3.38 2.26
C SER A 136 14.65 -2.75 1.54
N VAL A 137 15.58 -2.22 2.32
CA VAL A 137 16.84 -1.64 1.83
C VAL A 137 18.02 -2.33 2.51
N GLN A 138 19.14 -2.38 1.82
CA GLN A 138 20.41 -2.77 2.43
C GLN A 138 21.04 -1.56 3.12
N ALA A 139 21.21 -1.62 4.44
CA ALA A 139 21.86 -0.58 5.24
C ALA A 139 23.09 -1.17 5.94
N GLY A 140 24.28 -0.86 5.41
CA GLY A 140 25.52 -1.52 5.82
C GLY A 140 25.47 -3.03 5.53
N ASN A 141 25.69 -3.85 6.54
CA ASN A 141 25.68 -5.31 6.42
C ASN A 141 24.30 -5.94 6.73
N ALA A 142 23.27 -5.13 6.98
CA ALA A 142 21.94 -5.62 7.36
C ALA A 142 20.86 -5.16 6.38
N ARG A 143 19.93 -6.06 6.08
CA ARG A 143 18.68 -5.73 5.38
C ARG A 143 17.68 -5.17 6.39
N ARG A 144 17.07 -4.02 6.09
CA ARG A 144 16.11 -3.32 6.95
C ARG A 144 14.78 -3.17 6.22
N THR A 145 13.69 -3.52 6.89
CA THR A 145 12.33 -3.26 6.39
C THR A 145 12.04 -1.77 6.41
N VAL A 146 11.49 -1.27 5.31
CA VAL A 146 11.04 0.13 5.15
C VAL A 146 9.52 0.21 5.17
N ALA A 147 8.85 -0.75 4.54
CA ALA A 147 7.40 -0.83 4.53
C ALA A 147 6.93 -2.28 4.43
N ILE A 148 5.73 -2.53 4.93
CA ILE A 148 4.98 -3.78 4.79
C ILE A 148 3.64 -3.39 4.18
N GLY A 149 3.22 -4.10 3.13
CA GLY A 149 1.91 -3.93 2.51
C GLY A 149 1.02 -5.12 2.81
N GLU A 150 -0.22 -4.80 3.16
CA GLU A 150 -1.32 -5.74 3.35
C GLU A 150 -2.51 -5.26 2.52
N MET A 151 -3.08 -6.15 1.71
CA MET A 151 -4.15 -5.81 0.78
C MET A 151 -5.50 -6.31 1.33
N LYS A 152 -6.46 -5.40 1.35
CA LYS A 152 -7.85 -5.66 1.75
C LYS A 152 -8.78 -5.06 0.73
N ARG A 153 -9.83 -5.80 0.35
CA ARG A 153 -10.77 -5.36 -0.68
C ARG A 153 -12.11 -4.96 -0.08
N ASN A 154 -12.50 -3.71 -0.32
CA ASN A 154 -13.82 -3.16 0.01
C ASN A 154 -14.22 -3.32 1.49
N LEU A 155 -13.26 -3.19 2.41
CA LEU A 155 -13.52 -3.35 3.86
C LEU A 155 -13.62 -2.04 4.64
N LEU A 156 -13.18 -0.92 4.05
CA LEU A 156 -13.21 0.37 4.70
C LEU A 156 -14.52 1.08 4.36
N GLU A 157 -15.37 1.23 5.37
CA GLU A 157 -16.63 1.98 5.31
C GLU A 157 -16.43 3.45 5.70
N GLU A 158 -17.43 4.29 5.45
CA GLU A 158 -17.36 5.73 5.74
C GLU A 158 -17.11 6.03 7.23
N ASP A 159 -17.51 5.15 8.14
CA ASP A 159 -17.39 5.28 9.60
C ASP A 159 -15.94 5.24 10.12
N TRP A 160 -14.97 4.82 9.29
CA TRP A 160 -13.55 4.89 9.63
C TRP A 160 -13.02 6.33 9.68
N GLN A 161 -13.72 7.26 9.03
CA GLN A 161 -13.37 8.69 9.02
C GLN A 161 -13.61 9.36 10.38
N ASP A 162 -14.43 8.77 11.26
CA ASP A 162 -14.70 9.27 12.62
C ASP A 162 -13.46 9.17 13.53
N GLY A 163 -12.43 8.44 13.08
CA GLY A 163 -11.15 8.30 13.78
C GLY A 163 -11.21 7.44 15.04
N THR A 164 -12.39 6.92 15.41
CA THR A 164 -12.58 6.04 16.57
C THR A 164 -13.15 4.69 16.14
N ILE A 165 -12.54 3.61 16.61
CA ILE A 165 -12.96 2.25 16.28
C ILE A 165 -14.05 1.80 17.25
N VAL A 166 -15.30 1.76 16.78
CA VAL A 166 -16.48 1.49 17.60
C VAL A 166 -17.18 0.21 17.19
N SER A 167 -17.39 0.00 15.89
CA SER A 167 -18.21 -1.09 15.36
C SER A 167 -17.50 -2.45 15.47
N ALA A 168 -18.26 -3.54 15.40
CA ALA A 168 -17.70 -4.89 15.49
C ALA A 168 -16.85 -5.26 14.27
N SER A 169 -17.25 -4.81 13.07
CA SER A 169 -16.48 -4.99 11.83
C SER A 169 -15.16 -4.22 11.90
N GLN A 170 -15.19 -2.94 12.31
CA GLN A 170 -14.00 -2.13 12.51
C GLN A 170 -13.03 -2.78 13.52
N LYS A 171 -13.56 -3.30 14.64
CA LYS A 171 -12.74 -4.00 15.64
C LYS A 171 -12.04 -5.22 15.04
N LYS A 172 -12.74 -6.08 14.32
CA LYS A 172 -12.16 -7.27 13.68
C LYS A 172 -11.05 -6.89 12.69
N LEU A 173 -11.33 -5.94 11.80
CA LEU A 173 -10.34 -5.49 10.83
C LEU A 173 -9.15 -4.82 11.53
N SER A 174 -9.37 -4.00 12.56
CA SER A 174 -8.30 -3.35 13.31
C SER A 174 -7.39 -4.33 14.03
N GLN A 175 -7.91 -5.49 14.44
CA GLN A 175 -7.11 -6.56 15.05
C GLN A 175 -6.27 -7.25 13.99
N GLU A 176 -6.85 -7.50 12.81
CA GLU A 176 -6.13 -8.07 11.67
C GLU A 176 -5.03 -7.13 11.15
N LEU A 177 -5.28 -5.82 11.06
CA LEU A 177 -4.29 -4.83 10.62
C LEU A 177 -3.16 -4.60 11.64
N ARG A 178 -3.35 -5.02 12.89
CA ARG A 178 -2.33 -4.85 13.94
C ARG A 178 -1.35 -6.02 14.00
N GLY A 179 -1.83 -7.23 13.78
CA GLY A 179 -0.98 -8.43 13.84
C GLY A 179 -0.27 -8.66 12.53
#